data_AF-A0AAD7WUV2-F1
#
_entry.id   AF-A0AAD7WUV2-F1
#
_cell.length_a   1.000
_cell.length_b   1.000
_cell.length_c   1.000
_cell.angle_alpha   90.00
_cell.angle_beta   90.00
_cell.angle_gamma   90.00
#
_symmetry.space_group_name_H-M   'P 1'
#
loop_
_entity.id
_entity.type
_entity.pdbx_description
1 polymer ?
#
loop_
_entity_poly.entity_id
_entity_poly.type
_entity_poly.pdbx_seq_one_letter_code
_entity_poly.pdbx_strand_id
1 'polypeptide(L)'
;FGHNECPDPGIPINARRFRDSFQLGSSISVICEEGFIKTQGTETITCELASGKVMWSGPIPKCEAPCGGHFSAPSGVILSPGWPGYYKDSLSCEWVIEAEAGHSIKISFDRFQTELNYDFLELHDGPNLLSPLVGSFNGTQVPQFLFSSTNHLYLLFTTDNSRSNSGFKIYYE
;
A
#
# COMPACT_ATOMS: atom_id res chain seq x y z
N PHE A 1 -6.09 -0.42 43.24
CA PHE A 1 -5.38 -1.33 42.33
C PHE A 1 -5.41 -0.70 40.94
N GLY A 2 -4.38 0.08 40.61
CA GLY A 2 -4.28 0.71 39.29
C GLY A 2 -3.83 -0.32 38.27
N HIS A 3 -4.45 -0.35 37.09
CA HIS A 3 -3.90 -1.10 35.96
C HIS A 3 -2.57 -0.46 35.57
N ASN A 4 -1.46 -1.17 35.79
CA ASN A 4 -0.11 -0.75 35.39
C ASN A 4 0.22 -1.16 33.94
N GLU A 5 -0.80 -1.49 33.16
CA GLU A 5 -0.67 -2.04 31.83
C GLU A 5 -1.61 -1.33 30.87
N CYS A 6 -1.13 -1.11 29.67
CA CYS A 6 -1.94 -0.62 28.56
C CYS A 6 -2.77 -1.77 27.97
N PRO A 7 -3.96 -1.48 27.40
CA PRO A 7 -4.71 -2.49 26.66
C PRO A 7 -3.90 -3.05 25.49
N ASP A 8 -3.97 -4.36 25.26
CA ASP A 8 -3.35 -4.98 24.08
C ASP A 8 -3.97 -4.36 22.81
N PRO A 9 -3.18 -3.69 21.96
CA PRO A 9 -3.69 -3.11 20.73
C PRO A 9 -3.95 -4.14 19.62
N GLY A 10 -3.63 -5.41 19.86
CA GLY A 10 -3.63 -6.46 18.87
C GLY A 10 -2.46 -6.33 17.89
N ILE A 11 -2.59 -6.98 16.73
CA ILE A 11 -1.70 -6.78 15.58
C ILE A 11 -2.51 -5.99 14.56
N PRO A 12 -2.11 -4.74 14.23
CA PRO A 12 -2.84 -3.97 13.23
C PRO A 12 -2.89 -4.68 11.88
N ILE A 13 -4.01 -4.54 11.18
CA ILE A 13 -4.20 -5.14 9.86
C ILE A 13 -3.12 -4.61 8.92
N ASN A 14 -2.55 -5.50 8.09
CA ASN A 14 -1.48 -5.20 7.14
C ASN A 14 -0.19 -4.66 7.78
N ALA A 15 0.07 -5.06 9.04
CA ALA A 15 1.25 -4.64 9.78
C ALA A 15 1.82 -5.77 10.63
N ARG A 16 3.08 -5.60 11.03
CA ARG A 16 3.75 -6.46 12.00
C ARG A 16 4.03 -5.64 13.25
N ARG A 17 3.63 -6.19 14.40
CA ARG A 17 3.98 -5.65 15.72
C ARG A 17 5.25 -6.31 16.22
N PHE A 18 6.18 -5.50 16.69
CA PHE A 18 7.40 -5.91 17.36
C PHE A 18 7.28 -5.59 18.85
N ARG A 19 7.77 -6.52 19.68
CA ARG A 19 7.63 -6.54 21.14
C ARG A 19 6.19 -6.77 21.60
N ASP A 20 6.08 -7.29 22.81
CA ASP A 20 4.84 -7.79 23.41
C ASP A 20 4.66 -7.41 24.89
N SER A 21 5.48 -6.50 25.42
CA SER A 21 5.28 -5.93 26.75
C SER A 21 4.32 -4.73 26.70
N PHE A 22 3.27 -4.77 27.51
CA PHE A 22 2.28 -3.70 27.68
C PHE A 22 2.39 -2.99 29.02
N GLN A 23 3.42 -3.28 29.80
CA GLN A 23 3.66 -2.66 31.10
C GLN A 23 3.98 -1.18 30.93
N LEU A 24 3.57 -0.37 31.91
CA LEU A 24 3.93 1.05 32.00
C LEU A 24 5.43 1.25 31.76
N GLY A 25 5.78 2.14 30.83
CA GLY A 25 7.14 2.43 30.37
C GLY A 25 7.63 1.56 29.20
N SER A 26 6.92 0.49 28.85
CA SER A 26 7.25 -0.34 27.68
C SER A 26 6.80 0.33 26.38
N SER A 27 7.52 0.05 25.29
CA SER A 27 7.14 0.48 23.95
C SER A 27 6.96 -0.71 23.01
N ILE A 28 6.02 -0.58 22.09
CA ILE A 28 5.87 -1.49 20.95
C ILE A 28 6.13 -0.71 19.66
N SER A 29 6.59 -1.42 18.63
CA SER A 29 6.77 -0.84 17.30
C SER A 29 5.89 -1.56 16.29
N VAL A 30 5.27 -0.82 15.39
CA VAL A 30 4.43 -1.36 14.31
C VAL A 30 4.99 -0.88 12.98
N ILE A 31 5.30 -1.85 12.13
CA ILE A 31 5.82 -1.62 10.79
C ILE A 31 4.81 -2.20 9.80
N CYS A 32 4.45 -1.40 8.79
CA CYS A 32 3.54 -1.85 7.73
C CYS A 32 4.19 -2.95 6.89
N GLU A 33 3.39 -3.90 6.43
CA GLU A 33 3.84 -4.91 5.48
C GLU A 33 4.11 -4.28 4.10
N GLU A 34 4.84 -4.99 3.23
CA GLU A 34 5.17 -4.47 1.90
C GLU A 34 3.93 -4.07 1.10
N GLY A 35 4.00 -2.93 0.42
CA GLY A 35 2.89 -2.34 -0.33
C GLY A 35 1.92 -1.51 0.52
N PHE A 36 2.08 -1.47 1.84
CA PHE A 36 1.27 -0.63 2.73
C PHE A 36 2.08 0.53 3.32
N ILE A 37 1.40 1.66 3.51
CA ILE A 37 1.97 2.83 4.19
C ILE A 37 1.21 3.13 5.48
N LYS A 38 1.90 3.77 6.42
CA LYS A 38 1.31 4.21 7.68
C LYS A 38 0.49 5.47 7.45
N THR A 39 -0.82 5.37 7.59
CA THR A 39 -1.75 6.51 7.40
C THR A 39 -2.20 7.14 8.72
N GLN A 40 -2.04 6.43 9.83
CA GLN A 40 -2.36 6.92 11.17
C GLN A 40 -1.34 6.39 12.19
N GLY A 41 -1.10 7.19 13.23
CA GLY A 41 -0.23 6.81 14.35
C GLY A 41 1.26 6.93 14.05
N THR A 42 2.05 6.67 15.09
CA THR A 42 3.52 6.71 15.03
C THR A 42 4.09 5.31 14.91
N GLU A 43 5.32 5.15 14.46
CA GLU A 43 5.92 3.79 14.39
C GLU A 43 5.99 3.11 15.75
N THR A 44 6.30 3.89 16.78
CA THR A 44 6.46 3.41 18.13
C THR A 44 5.48 4.14 19.02
N ILE A 45 4.79 3.39 19.87
CA ILE A 45 3.95 3.91 20.94
C ILE A 45 4.44 3.36 22.27
N THR A 46 4.35 4.17 23.30
CA THR A 46 4.83 3.85 24.64
C THR A 46 3.66 3.80 25.60
N CYS A 47 3.65 2.83 26.50
CA CYS A 47 2.65 2.74 27.55
C CYS A 47 3.01 3.76 28.64
N GLU A 48 2.16 4.76 28.85
CA GLU A 48 2.44 5.89 29.75
C GLU A 48 1.28 6.18 30.70
N LEU A 49 1.57 6.93 31.77
CA LEU A 49 0.58 7.40 32.72
C LEU A 49 0.19 8.84 32.33
N ALA A 50 -0.92 9.00 31.63
CA ALA A 50 -1.45 10.28 31.23
C ALA A 50 -2.69 10.62 32.06
N SER A 51 -2.67 11.76 32.76
CA SER A 51 -3.80 12.26 33.58
C SER A 51 -4.37 11.22 34.56
N GLY A 52 -3.49 10.41 35.18
CA GLY A 52 -3.88 9.38 36.14
C GLY A 52 -4.41 8.08 35.53
N LYS A 53 -4.36 7.92 34.20
CA LYS A 53 -4.74 6.70 33.49
C LYS A 53 -3.56 6.12 32.70
N VAL A 54 -3.37 4.81 32.77
CA VAL A 54 -2.38 4.11 31.96
C VAL A 54 -2.94 3.89 30.55
N MET A 55 -2.26 4.44 29.54
CA MET A 55 -2.68 4.40 28.14
C MET A 55 -1.49 4.55 27.19
N TRP A 56 -1.69 4.18 25.94
CA TRP A 56 -0.69 4.39 24.90
C TRP A 56 -0.49 5.89 24.64
N SER A 57 0.77 6.28 24.38
CA SER A 57 1.20 7.64 24.07
C SER A 57 0.63 8.21 22.76
N GLY A 58 -0.05 7.38 21.97
CA GLY A 58 -0.63 7.76 20.69
C GLY A 58 -1.60 6.72 20.13
N PRO A 59 -2.27 7.02 19.01
CA PRO A 59 -3.17 6.07 18.38
C PRO A 59 -2.39 4.88 17.81
N ILE A 60 -3.05 3.72 17.79
CA ILE A 60 -2.48 2.50 17.23
C ILE A 60 -2.25 2.70 15.73
N PRO A 61 -1.09 2.31 15.19
CA PRO A 61 -0.77 2.58 13.79
C PRO A 61 -1.69 1.85 12.82
N LYS A 62 -2.11 2.55 11.77
CA LYS A 62 -2.92 1.99 10.68
C LYS A 62 -2.12 1.94 9.39
N CYS A 63 -2.14 0.79 8.74
CA CYS A 63 -1.44 0.53 7.49
C CYS A 63 -2.43 0.31 6.34
N GLU A 64 -2.35 1.14 5.31
CA GLU A 64 -3.27 1.11 4.18
C GLU A 64 -2.49 1.16 2.86
N ALA A 65 -3.05 0.52 1.83
CA ALA A 65 -2.50 0.58 0.48
C ALA A 65 -2.66 2.02 -0.06
N PRO A 66 -1.57 2.70 -0.45
CA PRO A 66 -1.65 4.08 -0.89
C PRO A 66 -2.31 4.21 -2.26
N CYS A 67 -3.04 5.30 -2.47
CA CYS A 67 -3.51 5.73 -3.79
C CYS A 67 -2.40 6.54 -4.47
N GLY A 68 -1.38 5.84 -4.96
CA GLY A 68 -0.25 6.44 -5.66
C GLY A 68 1.03 6.60 -4.86
N GLY A 69 2.06 7.12 -5.51
CA GLY A 69 3.36 7.41 -4.90
C GLY A 69 4.54 7.29 -5.86
N HIS A 70 5.72 7.63 -5.37
CA HIS A 70 6.99 7.53 -6.11
C HIS A 70 7.88 6.44 -5.52
N PHE A 71 8.30 5.50 -6.35
CA PHE A 71 8.96 4.26 -5.96
C PHE A 71 10.34 4.21 -6.62
N SER A 72 11.39 4.27 -5.82
CA SER A 72 12.80 4.21 -6.30
C SER A 72 13.59 3.03 -5.73
N ALA A 73 12.97 2.22 -4.88
CA ALA A 73 13.58 0.97 -4.44
C ALA A 73 13.67 -0.01 -5.63
N PRO A 74 14.70 -0.86 -5.72
CA PRO A 74 14.92 -1.74 -6.88
C PRO A 74 13.82 -2.80 -7.06
N SER A 75 13.04 -3.09 -6.02
CA SER A 75 11.85 -3.93 -6.11
C SER A 75 10.83 -3.50 -5.08
N GLY A 76 9.58 -3.91 -5.28
CA GLY A 76 8.51 -3.62 -4.32
C GLY A 76 7.15 -4.13 -4.75
N VAL A 77 6.14 -3.74 -3.97
CA VAL A 77 4.75 -4.16 -4.13
C VAL A 77 3.85 -2.94 -4.29
N ILE A 78 2.98 -2.98 -5.29
CA ILE A 78 1.90 -2.01 -5.47
C ILE A 78 0.57 -2.74 -5.26
N LEU A 79 -0.26 -2.16 -4.40
CA LEU A 79 -1.58 -2.67 -4.04
C LEU A 79 -2.64 -1.65 -4.43
N SER A 80 -3.78 -2.10 -4.95
CA SER A 80 -4.94 -1.22 -5.09
C SER A 80 -5.40 -0.71 -3.71
N PRO A 81 -5.83 0.56 -3.58
CA PRO A 81 -6.36 1.07 -2.31
C PRO A 81 -7.46 0.18 -1.76
N GLY A 82 -7.48 -0.07 -0.45
CA GLY A 82 -8.47 -0.97 0.19
C GLY A 82 -8.08 -2.45 0.22
N TRP A 83 -7.00 -2.86 -0.46
CA TRP A 83 -6.47 -4.23 -0.40
C TRP A 83 -6.26 -4.73 1.04
N PRO A 84 -6.56 -6.01 1.36
CA PRO A 84 -7.08 -7.08 0.49
C PRO A 84 -8.61 -7.06 0.30
N GLY A 85 -9.28 -6.02 0.79
CA GLY A 85 -10.69 -5.77 0.52
C GLY A 85 -10.90 -5.17 -0.87
N TYR A 86 -12.09 -4.61 -1.08
CA TYR A 86 -12.40 -4.00 -2.36
C TYR A 86 -11.85 -2.59 -2.45
N TYR A 87 -11.47 -2.17 -3.67
CA TYR A 87 -11.15 -0.76 -3.91
C TYR A 87 -12.39 0.12 -3.77
N LYS A 88 -12.19 1.43 -3.69
CA LYS A 88 -13.32 2.39 -3.66
C LYS A 88 -13.67 2.82 -5.07
N ASP A 89 -14.88 3.32 -5.23
CA ASP A 89 -15.31 3.97 -6.46
C ASP A 89 -14.67 5.37 -6.59
N SER A 90 -14.69 5.92 -7.80
CA SER A 90 -14.20 7.26 -8.18
C SER A 90 -12.74 7.54 -7.80
N LEU A 91 -11.88 6.53 -7.93
CA LEU A 91 -10.44 6.65 -7.73
C LEU A 91 -9.74 7.19 -8.97
N SER A 92 -8.65 7.92 -8.73
CA SER A 92 -7.62 8.27 -9.71
C SER A 92 -6.28 8.19 -8.97
N CYS A 93 -5.63 7.04 -9.05
CA CYS A 93 -4.40 6.74 -8.31
C CYS A 93 -3.22 6.60 -9.26
N GLU A 94 -2.10 7.23 -8.91
CA GLU A 94 -0.95 7.39 -9.80
C GLU A 94 0.34 6.93 -9.12
N TRP A 95 1.01 5.93 -9.70
CA TRP A 95 2.31 5.46 -9.22
C TRP A 95 3.38 5.71 -10.28
N VAL A 96 4.54 6.18 -9.84
CA VAL A 96 5.75 6.29 -10.66
C VAL A 96 6.79 5.35 -10.06
N ILE A 97 7.32 4.46 -10.89
CA ILE A 97 8.48 3.62 -10.55
C ILE A 97 9.68 4.17 -11.31
N GLU A 98 10.76 4.46 -10.59
CA GLU A 98 12.04 4.93 -11.12
C GLU A 98 13.12 3.89 -10.78
N ALA A 99 13.68 3.28 -11.81
CA ALA A 99 14.86 2.42 -11.69
C ALA A 99 16.14 3.22 -11.98
N GLU A 100 17.28 2.64 -11.61
CA GLU A 100 18.59 3.19 -11.98
C GLU A 100 18.71 3.31 -13.51
N ALA A 101 19.40 4.37 -13.97
CA ALA A 101 19.59 4.62 -15.39
C ALA A 101 20.17 3.39 -16.11
N GLY A 102 19.52 2.98 -17.20
CA GLY A 102 19.91 1.79 -17.98
C GLY A 102 19.28 0.47 -17.54
N HIS A 103 18.51 0.45 -16.45
CA HIS A 103 17.73 -0.72 -16.03
C HIS A 103 16.28 -0.62 -16.52
N SER A 104 15.74 -1.74 -17.00
CA SER A 104 14.32 -1.91 -17.31
C SER A 104 13.56 -2.36 -16.07
N ILE A 105 12.33 -1.89 -15.90
CA ILE A 105 11.42 -2.30 -14.83
C ILE A 105 10.55 -3.44 -15.34
N LYS A 106 10.49 -4.54 -14.59
CA LYS A 106 9.59 -5.65 -14.84
C LYS A 106 8.38 -5.54 -13.92
N ILE A 107 7.18 -5.70 -14.48
CA ILE A 107 5.92 -5.80 -13.75
C ILE A 107 5.43 -7.23 -13.79
N SER A 108 5.01 -7.77 -12.64
CA SER A 108 4.36 -9.08 -12.53
C SER A 108 3.05 -8.97 -11.76
N PHE A 109 1.99 -9.57 -12.28
CA PHE A 109 0.67 -9.56 -11.66
C PHE A 109 0.46 -10.84 -10.83
N ASP A 110 0.27 -10.69 -9.51
CA ASP A 110 -0.11 -11.82 -8.65
C ASP A 110 -1.62 -11.97 -8.56
N ARG A 111 -2.34 -10.86 -8.51
CA ARG A 111 -3.80 -10.79 -8.53
C ARG A 111 -4.25 -9.58 -9.33
N PHE A 112 -5.31 -9.76 -10.10
CA PHE A 112 -5.95 -8.69 -10.85
C PHE A 112 -7.44 -9.00 -11.07
N GLN A 113 -8.30 -8.16 -10.53
CA GLN A 113 -9.74 -8.22 -10.70
C GLN A 113 -10.34 -6.82 -10.54
N THR A 114 -10.67 -6.18 -11.65
CA THR A 114 -11.36 -4.88 -11.72
C THR A 114 -12.69 -5.01 -12.47
N GLU A 115 -13.52 -3.97 -12.48
CA GLU A 115 -14.74 -3.99 -13.28
C GLU A 115 -14.42 -3.96 -14.78
N LEU A 116 -14.95 -4.94 -15.52
CA LEU A 116 -14.73 -5.08 -16.95
C LEU A 116 -15.38 -3.90 -17.71
N ASN A 117 -14.59 -3.22 -18.55
CA ASN A 117 -14.93 -2.04 -19.35
C ASN A 117 -15.18 -0.71 -18.60
N TYR A 118 -15.00 -0.66 -17.28
CA TYR A 118 -15.26 0.55 -16.47
C TYR A 118 -14.06 0.99 -15.65
N ASP A 119 -13.34 0.04 -15.04
CA ASP A 119 -12.19 0.32 -14.19
C ASP A 119 -10.90 -0.13 -14.87
N PHE A 120 -9.98 0.81 -15.06
CA PHE A 120 -8.78 0.60 -15.87
C PHE A 120 -7.51 0.82 -15.07
N LEU A 121 -6.57 -0.11 -15.22
CA LEU A 121 -5.17 0.08 -14.87
C LEU A 121 -4.36 0.27 -16.17
N GLU A 122 -3.81 1.46 -16.34
CA GLU A 122 -2.96 1.83 -17.48
C GLU A 122 -1.49 1.86 -17.06
N LEU A 123 -0.63 1.32 -17.91
CA LEU A 123 0.83 1.33 -17.76
C LEU A 123 1.44 2.13 -18.91
N HIS A 124 2.28 3.11 -18.60
CA HIS A 124 2.94 3.99 -19.56
C HIS A 124 4.46 3.88 -19.40
N ASP A 125 5.18 3.71 -20.52
CA ASP A 125 6.63 3.54 -20.57
C ASP A 125 7.36 4.87 -20.47
N GLY A 126 7.42 5.41 -19.25
CA GLY A 126 8.05 6.67 -18.93
C GLY A 126 7.50 7.27 -17.63
N PRO A 127 7.85 8.53 -17.33
CA PRO A 127 7.60 9.12 -16.01
C PRO A 127 6.17 9.65 -15.79
N ASN A 128 5.30 9.67 -16.81
CA ASN A 128 3.96 10.26 -16.71
C ASN A 128 3.00 9.77 -17.82
N LEU A 129 1.74 10.21 -17.73
CA LEU A 129 0.64 9.88 -18.64
C LEU A 129 0.89 10.22 -20.13
N LEU A 130 1.78 11.17 -20.43
CA LEU A 130 2.12 11.51 -21.82
C LEU A 130 3.09 10.49 -22.45
N SER A 131 3.62 9.57 -21.66
CA SER A 131 4.53 8.52 -22.12
C SER A 131 3.76 7.44 -22.89
N PRO A 132 4.42 6.69 -23.79
CA PRO A 132 3.76 5.66 -24.60
C PRO A 132 3.01 4.63 -23.75
N LEU A 133 1.76 4.34 -24.11
CA LEU A 133 0.96 3.31 -23.44
C LEU A 133 1.53 1.91 -23.74
N VAL A 134 1.88 1.18 -22.69
CA VAL A 134 2.30 -0.23 -22.74
C VAL A 134 1.09 -1.15 -22.77
N GLY A 135 0.08 -0.84 -21.94
CA GLY A 135 -1.14 -1.62 -21.85
C GLY A 135 -2.18 -0.95 -20.97
N SER A 136 -3.45 -1.24 -21.26
CA SER A 136 -4.62 -0.83 -20.48
C SER A 136 -5.41 -2.10 -20.14
N PHE A 137 -5.56 -2.36 -18.85
CA PHE A 137 -6.09 -3.61 -18.32
C PHE A 137 -7.36 -3.37 -17.51
N ASN A 138 -8.33 -4.27 -17.68
CA ASN A 138 -9.58 -4.29 -16.91
C ASN A 138 -10.12 -5.73 -16.83
N GLY A 139 -11.12 -5.95 -15.97
CA GLY A 139 -11.66 -7.30 -15.76
C GLY A 139 -10.66 -8.17 -15.00
N THR A 140 -10.38 -9.38 -15.52
CA THR A 140 -9.55 -10.38 -14.83
C THR A 140 -8.35 -10.87 -15.65
N GLN A 141 -8.22 -10.43 -16.90
CA GLN A 141 -7.19 -10.91 -17.81
C GLN A 141 -6.04 -9.91 -17.89
N VAL A 142 -4.86 -10.36 -17.49
CA VAL A 142 -3.60 -9.62 -17.56
C VAL A 142 -2.50 -10.55 -18.07
N PRO A 143 -1.45 -10.03 -18.73
CA PRO A 143 -0.26 -10.81 -19.00
C PRO A 143 0.41 -11.24 -17.69
N GLN A 144 1.19 -12.31 -17.74
CA GLN A 144 1.94 -12.77 -16.56
C GLN A 144 2.96 -11.70 -16.10
N PHE A 145 3.65 -11.08 -17.05
CA PHE A 145 4.59 -10.01 -16.82
C PHE A 145 4.71 -9.06 -18.01
N LEU A 146 5.25 -7.87 -17.77
CA LEU A 146 5.58 -6.84 -18.75
C LEU A 146 6.95 -6.24 -18.41
N PHE A 147 7.60 -5.62 -19.39
CA PHE A 147 8.84 -4.88 -19.22
C PHE A 147 8.69 -3.46 -19.75
N SER A 148 9.26 -2.47 -19.05
CA SER A 148 9.48 -1.14 -19.61
C SER A 148 10.67 -1.15 -20.57
N SER A 149 10.70 -0.23 -21.54
CA SER A 149 11.89 0.05 -22.35
C SER A 149 12.75 1.17 -21.76
N THR A 150 12.18 1.97 -20.86
CA THR A 150 12.89 3.02 -20.11
C THR A 150 13.13 2.62 -18.66
N ASN A 151 13.87 3.44 -17.91
CA ASN A 151 14.04 3.28 -16.47
C ASN A 151 12.89 3.89 -15.64
N HIS A 152 11.79 4.29 -16.29
CA HIS A 152 10.60 4.83 -15.64
C HIS A 152 9.37 4.05 -16.09
N LEU A 153 8.44 3.84 -15.17
CA LEU A 153 7.14 3.28 -15.49
C LEU A 153 6.07 4.00 -14.69
N TYR A 154 5.06 4.51 -15.39
CA TYR A 154 3.94 5.21 -14.80
C TYR A 154 2.70 4.33 -14.84
N LEU A 155 2.02 4.19 -13.70
CA LEU A 155 0.78 3.44 -13.55
C LEU A 155 -0.35 4.40 -13.17
N LEU A 156 -1.47 4.31 -13.87
CA LEU A 156 -2.69 5.02 -13.55
C LEU A 156 -3.83 4.03 -13.34
N PHE A 157 -4.41 4.03 -12.14
CA PHE A 157 -5.64 3.29 -11.85
C PHE A 157 -6.80 4.26 -11.71
N THR A 158 -7.82 4.07 -12.55
CA THR A 158 -9.06 4.85 -12.52
C THR A 158 -10.25 3.94 -12.35
N THR A 159 -11.24 4.40 -11.59
CA THR A 159 -12.49 3.66 -11.39
C THR A 159 -13.70 4.55 -11.64
N ASP A 160 -14.82 3.97 -12.07
CA ASP A 160 -16.07 4.69 -12.26
C ASP A 160 -16.78 4.97 -10.92
N ASN A 161 -18.06 5.35 -10.91
CA ASN A 161 -18.79 5.71 -9.70
C ASN A 161 -19.50 4.53 -9.00
N SER A 162 -19.21 3.28 -9.37
CA SER A 162 -19.86 2.11 -8.79
C SER A 162 -19.02 0.83 -8.89
N ARG A 163 -19.52 -0.26 -8.29
CA ARG A 163 -19.07 -1.65 -8.52
C ARG A 163 -17.57 -1.90 -8.43
N SER A 164 -17.09 -1.81 -7.20
CA SER A 164 -15.72 -2.19 -6.87
C SER A 164 -15.51 -3.72 -6.79
N ASN A 165 -14.26 -4.14 -7.03
CA ASN A 165 -13.79 -5.52 -6.93
C ASN A 165 -12.56 -5.61 -6.00
N SER A 166 -11.95 -6.79 -5.88
CA SER A 166 -10.76 -7.04 -5.04
C SER A 166 -9.49 -6.32 -5.51
N GLY A 167 -9.48 -5.77 -6.73
CA GLY A 167 -8.39 -4.94 -7.24
C GLY A 167 -7.17 -5.75 -7.64
N PHE A 168 -5.97 -5.27 -7.28
CA PHE A 168 -4.74 -5.86 -7.77
C PHE A 168 -3.61 -5.86 -6.74
N LYS A 169 -2.72 -6.83 -6.94
CA LYS A 169 -1.42 -6.91 -6.29
C LYS A 169 -0.36 -7.14 -7.37
N ILE A 170 0.55 -6.18 -7.45
CA ILE A 170 1.59 -6.10 -8.45
C ILE A 170 2.95 -6.12 -7.76
N TYR A 171 3.88 -6.89 -8.31
CA TYR A 171 5.29 -6.83 -7.97
C TYR A 171 6.05 -6.11 -9.07
N TYR A 172 7.02 -5.30 -8.68
CA TYR A 172 7.98 -4.71 -9.60
C TYR A 172 9.41 -5.05 -9.16
N GLU A 173 10.30 -5.20 -10.14
CA GLU A 173 11.74 -5.47 -9.98
C GLU A 173 12.55 -5.01 -11.19
#